data_AF-A0A7R9VVU0-F1
#
_entry.id   AF-A0A7R9VVU0-F1
#
_cell.length_a   1.000
_cell.length_b   1.000
_cell.length_c   1.000
_cell.angle_alpha   90.00
_cell.angle_beta   90.00
_cell.angle_gamma   90.00
#
_symmetry.space_group_name_H-M   'P 1'
#
loop_
_entity.id
_entity.type
_entity.pdbx_description
1 polymer ?
#
loop_
_entity_poly.entity_id
_entity_poly.type
_entity_poly.pdbx_seq_one_letter_code
_entity_poly.pdbx_strand_id
1 'polypeptide(L)'
;LLLLLLLLLLLPGLALSWETATEVAPWQSPMRSARELLQISFPYATCRAYNCQDSPWRMYISEKREGQVCYQLYDNGCQTDGCCQLLRQRTHKIQFKTNPVCRREWDKVFINGEEKLYSLFFDVFDADNAMFRITNLDWNESFASTAEICITLKRGACRTVDNFCAGAEPGQCFFASFDYQSSQVCCPTCMTQDVPPPFPPPSPPPPQPPSPSPPPPPPLSPPPPPSPLPPLPPSPLPPSPPPPLPPLPSPPPSPRPPRPPLPSPPPPSPPPPSPP
;
A
#
# COMPACT_ATOMS: atom_id res chain seq x y z
N LEU A 1 64.42 6.02 9.30
CA LEU A 1 64.35 4.62 8.83
C LEU A 1 65.15 3.66 9.70
N LEU A 2 66.42 3.95 10.02
CA LEU A 2 67.27 3.05 10.84
C LEU A 2 66.72 2.79 12.27
N LEU A 3 66.05 3.77 12.88
CA LEU A 3 65.44 3.60 14.21
C LEU A 3 64.19 2.70 14.23
N LEU A 4 63.50 2.57 13.09
CA LEU A 4 62.29 1.73 12.98
C LEU A 4 62.64 0.25 12.78
N LEU A 5 63.80 -0.03 12.17
CA LEU A 5 64.32 -1.38 11.99
C LEU A 5 64.92 -1.96 13.28
N LEU A 6 65.40 -1.11 14.20
CA LEU A 6 65.93 -1.58 15.49
C LEU A 6 64.82 -2.01 16.47
N LEU A 7 63.59 -1.49 16.30
CA LEU A 7 62.47 -1.83 17.17
C LEU A 7 61.84 -3.20 16.86
N LEU A 8 62.05 -3.73 15.66
CA LEU A 8 61.51 -5.02 15.21
C LEU A 8 62.39 -6.23 15.61
N LEU A 9 63.59 -6.01 16.15
CA LEU A 9 64.54 -7.08 16.49
C LEU A 9 64.64 -7.38 18.01
N LEU A 10 63.80 -6.76 18.85
CA LEU A 10 63.83 -6.89 20.32
C LEU A 10 62.64 -7.64 20.94
N LEU A 11 61.91 -8.47 20.18
CA LEU A 11 60.92 -9.38 20.77
C LEU A 11 61.36 -10.83 20.58
N PRO A 12 62.13 -11.41 21.53
CA PRO A 12 62.32 -12.84 21.61
C PRO A 12 61.05 -13.49 22.14
N GLY A 13 60.81 -14.73 21.72
CA GLY A 13 59.56 -15.44 21.91
C GLY A 13 59.08 -15.53 23.36
N LEU A 14 57.76 -15.45 23.50
CA LEU A 14 57.06 -16.01 24.64
C LEU A 14 56.33 -17.27 24.19
N ALA A 15 56.65 -18.32 24.94
CA ALA A 15 56.29 -19.70 24.74
C ALA A 15 54.78 -19.93 24.80
N LEU A 16 54.38 -21.04 24.17
CA LEU A 16 53.13 -21.74 24.44
C LEU A 16 52.96 -21.98 25.94
N SER A 17 51.85 -21.52 26.50
CA SER A 17 51.28 -22.02 27.75
C SER A 17 49.92 -22.63 27.48
N TRP A 18 49.79 -23.87 27.92
CA TRP A 18 48.68 -24.78 27.90
C TRP A 18 47.79 -24.53 29.13
N GLU A 19 46.50 -24.78 28.95
CA GLU A 19 45.45 -25.02 29.95
C GLU A 19 45.33 -24.07 31.16
N THR A 20 44.25 -23.27 31.15
CA THR A 20 43.14 -23.50 32.08
C THR A 20 41.86 -23.11 31.38
N ALA A 21 41.07 -24.12 30.98
CA ALA A 21 39.66 -23.92 30.67
C ALA A 21 39.00 -23.41 31.95
N THR A 22 38.87 -22.09 32.06
CA THR A 22 37.99 -21.49 33.04
C THR A 22 36.60 -21.82 32.54
N GLU A 23 35.93 -22.72 33.24
CA GLU A 23 34.51 -23.01 33.10
C GLU A 23 33.78 -21.69 33.39
N VAL A 24 33.65 -20.87 32.34
CA VAL A 24 32.71 -19.76 32.31
C VAL A 24 31.37 -20.46 32.40
N ALA A 25 30.82 -20.47 33.61
CA ALA A 25 29.46 -20.88 33.87
C ALA A 25 28.61 -20.35 32.70
N PRO A 26 27.90 -21.22 31.98
CA PRO A 26 27.02 -20.75 30.93
C PRO A 26 26.06 -19.83 31.65
N TRP A 27 26.22 -18.52 31.42
CA TRP A 27 25.17 -17.56 31.65
C TRP A 27 24.07 -18.00 30.69
N GLN A 28 23.26 -18.94 31.18
CA GLN A 28 21.88 -19.13 30.82
C GLN A 28 21.18 -17.82 31.22
N SER A 29 21.55 -16.74 30.53
CA SER A 29 20.59 -15.71 30.20
C SER A 29 19.41 -16.50 29.65
N PRO A 30 18.21 -16.41 30.24
CA PRO A 30 17.05 -17.04 29.65
C PRO A 30 17.06 -16.56 28.21
N MET A 31 17.24 -17.49 27.26
CA MET A 31 17.07 -17.17 25.85
C MET A 31 15.64 -16.68 25.77
N ARG A 32 15.47 -15.35 25.81
CA ARG A 32 14.31 -14.69 25.25
C ARG A 32 14.14 -15.35 23.90
N SER A 33 12.99 -15.99 23.73
CA SER A 33 12.71 -16.82 22.57
C SER A 33 13.12 -16.06 21.30
N ALA A 34 13.57 -16.73 20.23
CA ALA A 34 13.85 -16.05 18.95
C ALA A 34 12.68 -15.17 18.47
N ARG A 35 11.47 -15.44 18.98
CA ARG A 35 10.24 -14.63 18.83
C ARG A 35 10.30 -13.23 19.48
N GLU A 36 11.08 -13.05 20.53
CA GLU A 36 11.24 -11.80 21.29
C GLU A 36 12.39 -10.93 20.74
N LEU A 37 13.36 -11.53 20.03
CA LEU A 37 14.32 -10.80 19.20
C LEU A 37 13.73 -10.38 17.84
N LEU A 38 12.74 -11.12 17.33
CA LEU A 38 11.91 -10.71 16.19
C LEU A 38 10.97 -9.53 16.50
N GLN A 39 10.80 -9.17 17.77
CA GLN A 39 10.01 -8.00 18.20
C GLN A 39 10.73 -6.65 18.03
N ILE A 40 11.98 -6.64 17.53
CA ILE A 40 12.78 -5.43 17.28
C ILE A 40 12.87 -5.11 15.77
N SER A 41 12.29 -5.92 14.89
CA SER A 41 12.27 -5.61 13.46
C SER A 41 11.04 -4.80 13.06
N PHE A 42 11.26 -3.80 12.21
CA PHE A 42 10.19 -3.07 11.53
C PHE A 42 9.14 -4.05 10.98
N PRO A 43 7.83 -3.80 11.22
CA PRO A 43 7.24 -2.50 11.55
C PRO A 43 6.91 -2.27 13.03
N TYR A 44 7.69 -2.83 13.96
CA TYR A 44 7.59 -2.60 15.42
C TYR A 44 6.16 -2.83 15.95
N ALA A 45 5.48 -3.82 15.39
CA ALA A 45 4.13 -4.22 15.73
C ALA A 45 4.06 -5.75 15.80
N THR A 46 3.14 -6.27 16.62
CA THR A 46 2.82 -7.70 16.65
C THR A 46 1.82 -7.99 15.55
N CYS A 47 2.24 -8.74 14.53
CA CYS A 47 1.43 -9.03 13.36
C CYS A 47 1.29 -10.51 13.11
N ARG A 48 0.21 -10.86 12.41
CA ARG A 48 -0.04 -12.25 12.00
C ARG A 48 0.87 -12.68 10.86
N ALA A 49 1.16 -11.76 9.94
CA ALA A 49 1.95 -11.98 8.76
C ALA A 49 2.89 -10.79 8.53
N TYR A 50 4.16 -11.11 8.25
CA TYR A 50 5.22 -10.15 7.94
C TYR A 50 5.75 -10.32 6.52
N ASN A 51 5.45 -11.43 5.83
CA ASN A 51 6.04 -11.69 4.53
C ASN A 51 5.41 -10.79 3.47
N CYS A 52 6.24 -10.20 2.62
CA CYS A 52 5.78 -9.37 1.51
C CYS A 52 4.79 -10.12 0.58
N GLN A 53 4.92 -11.44 0.44
CA GLN A 53 4.03 -12.27 -0.38
C GLN A 53 2.58 -12.30 0.11
N ASP A 54 2.35 -11.98 1.40
CA ASP A 54 1.01 -11.89 1.99
C ASP A 54 0.36 -10.52 1.72
N SER A 55 1.09 -9.56 1.13
CA SER A 55 0.57 -8.26 0.70
C SER A 55 0.14 -8.28 -0.76
N PRO A 56 -1.02 -7.68 -1.11
CA PRO A 56 -1.38 -7.40 -2.50
C PRO A 56 -0.54 -6.24 -3.05
N TRP A 57 -0.02 -5.40 -2.16
CA TRP A 57 0.64 -4.16 -2.55
C TRP A 57 2.13 -4.36 -2.78
N ARG A 58 2.59 -3.76 -3.85
CA ARG A 58 3.99 -3.46 -4.09
C ARG A 58 4.11 -1.96 -4.35
N MET A 59 5.26 -1.40 -4.00
CA MET A 59 5.56 0.00 -4.24
C MET A 59 6.81 0.07 -5.12
N TYR A 60 6.73 0.87 -6.17
CA TYR A 60 7.92 1.28 -6.91
C TYR A 60 8.10 2.79 -6.81
N ILE A 61 9.32 3.24 -7.01
CA ILE A 61 9.67 4.66 -6.98
C ILE A 61 9.27 5.25 -8.34
N SER A 62 8.20 6.03 -8.38
CA SER A 62 7.73 6.69 -9.62
C SER A 62 8.54 7.94 -9.93
N GLU A 63 8.99 8.64 -8.90
CA GLU A 63 9.83 9.82 -9.05
C GLU A 63 10.87 9.90 -7.92
N LYS A 64 12.13 10.16 -8.27
CA LYS A 64 13.22 10.43 -7.33
C LYS A 64 13.90 11.75 -7.70
N ARG A 65 13.67 12.80 -6.92
CA ARG A 65 14.35 14.09 -7.06
C ARG A 65 14.88 14.59 -5.72
N GLU A 66 15.80 15.55 -5.75
CA GLU A 66 16.38 16.07 -4.51
C GLU A 66 15.30 16.76 -3.65
N GLY A 67 15.06 16.26 -2.44
CA GLY A 67 14.02 16.77 -1.55
C GLY A 67 12.61 16.23 -1.83
N GLN A 68 12.42 15.26 -2.73
CA GLN A 68 11.15 14.57 -2.88
C GLN A 68 11.29 13.16 -3.45
N VAL A 69 10.50 12.24 -2.91
CA VAL A 69 10.35 10.88 -3.44
C VAL A 69 8.89 10.52 -3.58
N CYS A 70 8.51 9.93 -4.70
CA CYS A 70 7.18 9.43 -4.97
C CYS A 70 7.19 7.91 -5.13
N TYR A 71 6.22 7.26 -4.49
CA TYR A 71 6.00 5.83 -4.54
C TYR A 71 4.65 5.55 -5.16
N GLN A 72 4.62 4.80 -6.25
CA GLN A 72 3.39 4.32 -6.84
C GLN A 72 3.09 2.92 -6.31
N LEU A 73 1.88 2.74 -5.77
CA LEU A 73 1.37 1.44 -5.40
C LEU A 73 0.77 0.75 -6.62
N TYR A 74 0.91 -0.57 -6.66
CA TYR A 74 0.21 -1.43 -7.59
C TYR A 74 -0.18 -2.75 -6.93
N ASP A 75 -1.20 -3.40 -7.48
CA ASP A 75 -1.59 -4.74 -7.08
C ASP A 75 -0.75 -5.78 -7.84
N ASN A 76 0.02 -6.59 -7.13
CA ASN A 76 0.84 -7.66 -7.70
C ASN A 76 0.19 -9.05 -7.53
N GLY A 77 -1.02 -9.11 -6.99
CA GLY A 77 -1.64 -10.35 -6.55
C GLY A 77 -1.00 -10.94 -5.31
N CYS A 78 -1.81 -11.73 -4.59
CA CYS A 78 -1.40 -12.60 -3.51
C CYS A 78 -2.45 -13.71 -3.35
N GLN A 79 -2.16 -14.72 -2.52
CA GLN A 79 -3.14 -15.75 -2.18
C GLN A 79 -4.37 -15.09 -1.57
N THR A 80 -5.57 -15.42 -2.07
CA THR A 80 -6.80 -14.66 -1.80
C THR A 80 -7.35 -14.81 -0.38
N ASP A 81 -6.60 -15.37 0.54
CA ASP A 81 -6.96 -15.61 1.93
C ASP A 81 -6.13 -14.76 2.92
N GLY A 82 -6.70 -14.54 4.11
CA GLY A 82 -6.03 -13.82 5.18
C GLY A 82 -5.69 -12.38 4.85
N CYS A 83 -4.41 -12.04 4.95
CA CYS A 83 -3.93 -10.65 4.88
C CYS A 83 -4.09 -10.00 3.52
N CYS A 84 -3.98 -10.79 2.46
CA CYS A 84 -4.18 -10.32 1.10
C CYS A 84 -5.57 -9.68 0.93
N GLN A 85 -6.60 -10.43 1.30
CA GLN A 85 -8.00 -10.01 1.18
C GLN A 85 -8.32 -8.83 2.11
N LEU A 86 -7.83 -8.86 3.35
CA LEU A 86 -8.06 -7.77 4.31
C LEU A 86 -7.46 -6.45 3.83
N LEU A 87 -6.25 -6.48 3.26
CA LEU A 87 -5.59 -5.29 2.72
C LEU A 87 -6.29 -4.77 1.47
N ARG A 88 -6.78 -5.64 0.57
CA ARG A 88 -7.61 -5.25 -0.59
C ARG A 88 -8.93 -4.62 -0.19
N GLN A 89 -9.56 -5.13 0.86
CA GLN A 89 -10.79 -4.55 1.39
C GLN A 89 -10.56 -3.17 1.97
N ARG A 90 -9.53 -3.02 2.81
CA ARG A 90 -9.24 -1.76 3.50
C ARG A 90 -7.80 -1.69 3.98
N THR A 91 -6.96 -1.01 3.21
CA THR A 91 -5.65 -0.57 3.65
C THR A 91 -5.79 0.71 4.45
N HIS A 92 -5.59 0.60 5.76
CA HIS A 92 -5.83 1.68 6.70
C HIS A 92 -4.58 2.54 6.94
N LYS A 93 -3.40 1.92 6.90
CA LYS A 93 -2.14 2.58 7.25
C LYS A 93 -0.99 2.02 6.43
N ILE A 94 -0.06 2.89 6.07
CA ILE A 94 1.23 2.54 5.47
C ILE A 94 2.32 3.12 6.37
N GLN A 95 3.39 2.35 6.58
CA GLN A 95 4.55 2.77 7.35
C GLN A 95 5.81 2.59 6.52
N PHE A 96 6.77 3.49 6.68
CA PHE A 96 8.11 3.40 6.11
C PHE A 96 9.13 3.27 7.24
N LYS A 97 10.12 2.40 7.08
CA LYS A 97 11.28 2.34 7.98
C LYS A 97 12.20 3.51 7.65
N THR A 98 12.40 4.40 8.60
CA THR A 98 13.15 5.65 8.39
C THR A 98 14.30 5.79 9.36
N ASN A 99 15.24 6.68 9.04
CA ASN A 99 16.33 7.02 9.94
C ASN A 99 15.85 7.99 11.04
N PRO A 100 16.10 7.73 12.33
CA PRO A 100 15.69 8.61 13.43
C PRO A 100 16.09 10.08 13.29
N VAL A 101 17.22 10.38 12.63
CA VAL A 101 17.68 11.76 12.38
C VAL A 101 16.68 12.56 11.54
N CYS A 102 15.84 11.89 10.75
CA CYS A 102 14.89 12.52 9.84
C CYS A 102 13.59 12.99 10.50
N ARG A 103 13.43 12.83 11.82
CA ARG A 103 12.18 13.15 12.54
C ARG A 103 11.60 14.54 12.23
N ARG A 104 12.48 15.52 12.00
CA ARG A 104 12.11 16.92 11.71
C ARG A 104 12.39 17.34 10.27
N GLU A 105 12.87 16.42 9.44
CA GLU A 105 13.38 16.70 8.09
C GLU A 105 12.44 16.24 6.95
N TRP A 106 11.21 15.90 7.27
CA TRP A 106 10.13 15.80 6.29
C TRP A 106 9.25 17.06 6.36
N ASP A 107 8.56 17.37 5.27
CA ASP A 107 7.74 18.58 5.13
C ASP A 107 6.27 18.24 4.86
N LYS A 108 6.00 17.63 3.71
CA LYS A 108 4.65 17.39 3.19
C LYS A 108 4.52 16.00 2.63
N VAL A 109 3.32 15.45 2.68
CA VAL A 109 2.96 14.23 1.95
C VAL A 109 1.80 14.54 1.02
N PHE A 110 1.90 14.08 -0.22
CA PHE A 110 0.82 14.14 -1.20
C PHE A 110 0.36 12.73 -1.52
N ILE A 111 -0.94 12.54 -1.67
CA ILE A 111 -1.56 11.31 -2.15
C ILE A 111 -2.30 11.67 -3.44
N ASN A 112 -1.90 11.08 -4.58
CA ASN A 112 -2.46 11.40 -5.89
C ASN A 112 -2.48 12.92 -6.21
N GLY A 113 -1.42 13.62 -5.81
CA GLY A 113 -1.30 15.07 -5.98
C GLY A 113 -2.03 15.93 -4.93
N GLU A 114 -2.81 15.34 -4.03
CA GLU A 114 -3.50 16.06 -2.96
C GLU A 114 -2.68 16.05 -1.65
N GLU A 115 -2.47 17.22 -1.05
CA GLU A 115 -1.69 17.35 0.19
C GLU A 115 -2.45 16.73 1.39
N LYS A 116 -1.81 15.79 2.07
CA LYS A 116 -2.32 15.16 3.29
C LYS A 116 -1.88 15.97 4.51
N LEU A 117 -2.80 16.75 5.07
CA LEU A 117 -2.50 17.66 6.20
C LEU A 117 -2.47 16.98 7.58
N TYR A 118 -3.07 15.80 7.71
CA TYR A 118 -3.24 15.10 8.99
C TYR A 118 -2.93 13.61 8.84
N SER A 119 -2.83 12.90 9.96
CA SER A 119 -2.59 11.44 9.99
C SER A 119 -1.18 11.05 9.50
N LEU A 120 -0.23 11.98 9.64
CA LEU A 120 1.20 11.77 9.43
C LEU A 120 1.89 11.75 10.79
N PHE A 121 2.67 10.72 11.06
CA PHE A 121 3.41 10.61 12.31
C PHE A 121 4.82 10.10 12.07
N PHE A 122 5.74 10.55 12.90
CA PHE A 122 7.11 10.08 12.92
C PHE A 122 7.43 9.58 14.33
N ASP A 123 7.53 8.27 14.49
CA ASP A 123 7.81 7.62 15.76
C ASP A 123 9.28 7.19 15.80
N VAL A 124 9.99 7.57 16.86
CA VAL A 124 11.38 7.16 17.11
C VAL A 124 11.38 6.20 18.28
N PHE A 125 11.95 5.03 18.09
CA PHE A 125 12.02 3.97 19.12
C PHE A 125 13.36 3.99 19.84
N ASP A 126 14.45 4.15 19.08
CA ASP A 126 15.81 4.24 19.61
C ASP A 126 16.73 5.02 18.63
N ALA A 127 18.05 4.89 18.81
CA ALA A 127 19.05 5.60 18.02
C ALA A 127 19.13 5.15 16.54
N ASP A 128 18.69 3.92 16.25
CA ASP A 128 18.79 3.29 14.92
C ASP A 128 17.42 3.06 14.28
N ASN A 129 16.35 3.08 15.08
CA ASN A 129 15.02 2.65 14.68
C ASN A 129 13.98 3.79 14.77
N ALA A 130 13.46 4.17 13.60
CA ALA A 130 12.28 5.02 13.49
C ALA A 130 11.32 4.53 12.40
N MET A 131 10.09 5.03 12.44
CA MET A 131 9.12 4.87 11.37
C MET A 131 8.46 6.19 11.01
N PHE A 132 8.15 6.36 9.74
CA PHE A 132 7.21 7.36 9.26
C PHE A 132 5.91 6.67 8.86
N ARG A 133 4.77 7.06 9.45
CA ARG A 133 3.48 6.42 9.21
C ARG A 133 2.44 7.39 8.67
N ILE A 134 1.69 6.91 7.68
CA ILE A 134 0.54 7.55 7.08
C ILE A 134 -0.68 6.71 7.47
N THR A 135 -1.57 7.25 8.29
CA THR A 135 -2.76 6.55 8.81
C THR A 135 -4.05 7.13 8.21
N ASN A 136 -5.20 6.53 8.54
CA ASN A 136 -6.51 6.97 8.04
C ASN A 136 -6.52 7.09 6.50
N LEU A 137 -5.97 6.06 5.86
CA LEU A 137 -5.98 5.93 4.40
C LEU A 137 -7.34 5.40 3.95
N ASP A 138 -7.78 4.29 4.56
CA ASP A 138 -9.03 3.61 4.26
C ASP A 138 -9.21 3.30 2.76
N TRP A 139 -8.11 2.95 2.11
CA TRP A 139 -8.08 2.64 0.68
C TRP A 139 -8.64 1.24 0.44
N ASN A 140 -9.57 1.15 -0.51
CA ASN A 140 -9.95 -0.12 -1.12
C ASN A 140 -8.99 -0.47 -2.26
N GLU A 141 -9.16 -1.65 -2.86
CA GLU A 141 -8.32 -2.14 -3.96
C GLU A 141 -8.26 -1.19 -5.16
N SER A 142 -9.40 -0.61 -5.57
CA SER A 142 -9.44 0.33 -6.69
C SER A 142 -8.62 1.60 -6.45
N PHE A 143 -8.63 2.13 -5.23
CA PHE A 143 -7.86 3.31 -4.89
C PHE A 143 -6.39 2.96 -4.65
N ALA A 144 -6.11 1.93 -3.85
CA ALA A 144 -4.75 1.55 -3.48
C ALA A 144 -3.90 1.16 -4.70
N SER A 145 -4.48 0.45 -5.68
CA SER A 145 -3.76 0.01 -6.90
C SER A 145 -3.34 1.15 -7.83
N THR A 146 -3.86 2.35 -7.64
CA THR A 146 -3.52 3.56 -8.42
C THR A 146 -2.96 4.68 -7.56
N ALA A 147 -2.77 4.45 -6.25
CA ALA A 147 -2.29 5.46 -5.33
C ALA A 147 -0.81 5.79 -5.54
N GLU A 148 -0.50 7.08 -5.69
CA GLU A 148 0.84 7.64 -5.61
C GLU A 148 1.03 8.36 -4.27
N ILE A 149 2.09 8.04 -3.53
CA ILE A 149 2.49 8.69 -2.29
C ILE A 149 3.77 9.47 -2.55
N CYS A 150 3.71 10.80 -2.52
CA CYS A 150 4.88 11.65 -2.61
C CYS A 150 5.25 12.25 -1.26
N ILE A 151 6.46 12.00 -0.78
CA ILE A 151 7.01 12.56 0.46
C ILE A 151 8.01 13.65 0.08
N THR A 152 7.74 14.87 0.55
CA THR A 152 8.63 16.02 0.40
C THR A 152 9.52 16.14 1.64
N LEU A 153 10.82 16.25 1.41
CA LEU A 153 11.87 16.28 2.41
C LEU A 153 12.44 17.69 2.50
N LYS A 154 12.72 18.14 3.72
CA LYS A 154 13.35 19.44 3.96
C LYS A 154 14.81 19.43 3.52
N ARG A 155 15.40 20.61 3.41
CA ARG A 155 16.85 20.73 3.32
C ARG A 155 17.47 20.27 4.64
N GLY A 156 18.30 19.25 4.60
CA GLY A 156 18.89 18.62 5.78
C GLY A 156 19.67 17.36 5.46
N ALA A 157 19.99 16.58 6.49
CA ALA A 157 20.68 15.30 6.37
C ALA A 157 19.87 14.27 5.55
N CYS A 158 18.54 14.32 5.59
CA CYS A 158 17.60 13.38 5.00
C CYS A 158 16.99 13.86 3.69
N ARG A 159 17.70 14.72 2.95
CA ARG A 159 17.18 15.29 1.70
C ARG A 159 17.05 14.26 0.56
N THR A 160 17.74 13.12 0.69
CA THR A 160 17.71 12.00 -0.27
C THR A 160 16.97 10.82 0.33
N VAL A 161 16.43 9.95 -0.53
CA VAL A 161 15.79 8.69 -0.13
C VAL A 161 16.73 7.82 0.69
N ASP A 162 17.99 7.75 0.26
CA ASP A 162 19.06 6.99 0.90
C ASP A 162 19.28 7.37 2.37
N ASN A 163 19.16 8.66 2.69
CA ASN A 163 19.31 9.14 4.05
C ASN A 163 17.99 9.12 4.84
N PHE A 164 16.86 9.25 4.14
CA PHE A 164 15.52 9.18 4.74
C PHE A 164 15.16 7.76 5.19
N CYS A 165 15.44 6.76 4.35
CA CYS A 165 15.09 5.37 4.59
C CYS A 165 16.21 4.60 5.27
N ALA A 166 15.85 3.73 6.22
CA ALA A 166 16.83 3.02 7.04
C ALA A 166 16.90 1.53 6.70
N GLY A 167 18.12 1.04 6.46
CA GLY A 167 18.46 -0.38 6.35
C GLY A 167 18.06 -1.09 5.05
N ALA A 168 17.48 -0.38 4.09
CA ALA A 168 17.22 -0.90 2.74
C ALA A 168 18.43 -0.69 1.82
N GLU A 169 18.38 -1.25 0.61
CA GLU A 169 19.35 -0.98 -0.44
C GLU A 169 19.37 0.51 -0.83
N PRO A 170 20.48 1.04 -1.38
CA PRO A 170 20.56 2.42 -1.84
C PRO A 170 19.37 2.77 -2.75
N GLY A 171 18.69 3.85 -2.39
CA GLY A 171 17.53 4.39 -3.08
C GLY A 171 16.20 3.77 -2.71
N GLN A 172 16.17 2.73 -1.87
CA GLN A 172 14.96 1.99 -1.52
C GLN A 172 14.57 2.18 -0.05
N CYS A 173 13.36 1.75 0.28
CA CYS A 173 12.79 1.82 1.62
C CYS A 173 12.08 0.51 1.96
N PHE A 174 12.16 0.09 3.22
CA PHE A 174 11.18 -0.87 3.73
C PHE A 174 9.88 -0.15 4.03
N PHE A 175 8.77 -0.77 3.64
CA PHE A 175 7.43 -0.31 3.97
C PHE A 175 6.57 -1.47 4.46
N ALA A 176 5.56 -1.16 5.26
CA ALA A 176 4.59 -2.12 5.75
C ALA A 176 3.17 -1.56 5.58
N SER A 177 2.27 -2.43 5.13
CA SER A 177 0.87 -2.10 4.88
C SER A 177 -0.01 -2.72 5.94
N PHE A 178 -0.95 -1.95 6.48
CA PHE A 178 -1.77 -2.34 7.62
C PHE A 178 -3.26 -2.30 7.27
N ASP A 179 -3.98 -3.35 7.66
CA ASP A 179 -5.43 -3.35 7.62
C ASP A 179 -6.02 -2.59 8.83
N TYR A 180 -7.33 -2.35 8.80
CA TYR A 180 -8.03 -1.59 9.86
C TYR A 180 -8.21 -2.38 11.16
N GLN A 181 -8.16 -3.71 11.15
CA GLN A 181 -8.61 -4.50 12.30
C GLN A 181 -7.56 -4.53 13.42
N SER A 182 -7.97 -4.04 14.59
CA SER A 182 -7.12 -3.87 15.78
C SER A 182 -6.61 -5.18 16.42
N SER A 183 -7.18 -6.34 16.06
CA SER A 183 -6.86 -7.63 16.69
C SER A 183 -6.18 -8.64 15.76
N GLN A 184 -6.09 -8.37 14.45
CA GLN A 184 -5.47 -9.26 13.47
C GLN A 184 -4.66 -8.47 12.45
N VAL A 185 -3.71 -7.68 12.97
CA VAL A 185 -2.92 -6.75 12.16
C VAL A 185 -2.09 -7.54 11.15
N CYS A 186 -2.52 -7.47 9.90
CA CYS A 186 -1.69 -7.79 8.76
C CYS A 186 -0.69 -6.66 8.61
N CYS A 187 0.60 -6.96 8.67
CA CYS A 187 1.64 -5.98 8.40
C CYS A 187 2.76 -6.55 7.51
N PRO A 188 2.40 -7.12 6.35
CA PRO A 188 3.41 -7.60 5.43
C PRO A 188 4.37 -6.46 5.10
N THR A 189 5.65 -6.77 5.23
CA THR A 189 6.75 -5.84 5.07
C THR A 189 7.44 -6.13 3.76
N CYS A 190 7.56 -5.10 2.93
CA CYS A 190 8.11 -5.16 1.59
C CYS A 190 9.22 -4.12 1.45
N MET A 191 10.05 -4.28 0.43
CA MET A 191 10.99 -3.26 -0.01
C MET A 191 10.45 -2.57 -1.26
N THR A 192 10.65 -1.26 -1.38
CA THR A 192 10.32 -0.52 -2.60
C THR A 192 11.25 -0.94 -3.74
N GLN A 193 10.77 -0.87 -4.98
CA GLN A 193 11.54 -1.22 -6.18
C GLN A 193 11.82 0.01 -7.05
N ASP A 194 12.97 0.06 -7.72
CA ASP A 194 13.30 1.17 -8.64
C ASP A 194 12.63 1.04 -10.01
N VAL A 195 12.31 -0.19 -10.41
CA VAL A 195 11.77 -0.49 -11.73
C VAL A 195 10.28 -0.80 -11.59
N PRO A 196 9.38 -0.07 -12.25
CA PRO A 196 7.99 -0.48 -12.32
C PRO A 196 7.91 -1.88 -12.94
N PRO A 197 6.94 -2.73 -12.54
CA PRO A 197 6.76 -4.00 -13.25
C PRO A 197 6.63 -3.71 -14.75
N PRO A 198 7.25 -4.53 -15.62
CA PRO A 198 7.14 -4.33 -17.06
C PRO A 198 5.65 -4.22 -17.41
N PHE A 199 5.28 -3.18 -18.16
CA PHE A 199 3.91 -3.01 -18.62
C PHE A 199 3.45 -4.35 -19.24
N PRO A 200 2.23 -4.83 -18.93
CA PRO A 200 1.70 -5.99 -19.63
C PRO A 200 1.79 -5.70 -21.13
N PRO A 201 2.22 -6.67 -21.95
CA PRO A 201 2.26 -6.46 -23.39
C PRO A 201 0.89 -5.94 -23.83
N PRO A 202 0.84 -4.94 -24.75
CA PRO A 202 -0.43 -4.45 -25.24
C PRO A 202 -1.28 -5.64 -25.66
N SER A 203 -2.52 -5.72 -25.18
CA SER A 203 -3.45 -6.77 -25.59
C SER A 203 -3.38 -6.88 -27.11
N PRO A 204 -3.27 -8.10 -27.67
CA PRO A 204 -3.24 -8.26 -29.11
C PRO A 204 -4.43 -7.50 -29.70
N PRO A 205 -4.25 -6.79 -30.83
CA PRO A 205 -5.36 -6.11 -31.47
C PRO A 205 -6.50 -7.13 -31.62
N PRO A 206 -7.77 -6.72 -31.35
CA PRO A 206 -8.89 -7.61 -31.54
C PRO A 206 -8.79 -8.22 -32.94
N PRO A 207 -9.08 -9.53 -33.11
CA PRO A 207 -9.00 -10.16 -34.42
C PRO A 207 -9.78 -9.29 -35.41
N GLN A 208 -9.11 -8.88 -36.49
CA GLN A 208 -9.78 -8.12 -37.54
C GLN A 208 -11.04 -8.89 -37.91
N PRO A 209 -12.22 -8.24 -37.98
CA PRO A 209 -13.40 -8.91 -38.47
C PRO A 209 -13.05 -9.54 -39.83
N PRO A 210 -13.55 -10.75 -40.14
CA PRO A 210 -13.29 -11.38 -41.43
C PRO A 210 -13.62 -10.37 -42.52
N SER A 211 -12.67 -10.17 -43.44
CA SER A 211 -12.89 -9.28 -44.58
C SER A 211 -14.23 -9.66 -45.20
N PRO A 212 -15.14 -8.71 -45.43
CA PRO A 212 -16.44 -9.02 -46.01
C PRO A 212 -16.21 -9.81 -47.30
N SER A 213 -16.94 -10.92 -47.47
CA SER A 213 -16.88 -11.70 -48.70
C SER A 213 -17.02 -10.74 -49.88
N PRO A 214 -16.20 -10.89 -50.94
CA PRO A 214 -16.35 -10.07 -52.13
C PRO A 214 -17.81 -10.15 -52.57
N PRO A 215 -18.41 -9.02 -52.99
CA PRO A 215 -19.76 -9.04 -53.51
C PRO A 215 -19.82 -10.08 -54.64
N PRO A 216 -20.92 -10.85 -54.74
CA PRO A 216 -21.08 -11.78 -55.85
C PRO A 216 -20.90 -11.03 -57.17
N PRO A 217 -20.33 -11.69 -58.20
CA PRO A 217 -20.24 -11.08 -59.52
C PRO A 217 -21.61 -10.57 -59.93
N PRO A 218 -21.69 -9.40 -60.58
CA PRO A 218 -22.96 -8.83 -60.99
C PRO A 218 -23.73 -9.89 -61.80
N PRO A 219 -25.02 -10.12 -61.50
CA PRO A 219 -25.84 -11.01 -62.29
C PRO A 219 -25.80 -10.53 -63.74
N LEU A 220 -25.70 -11.46 -64.70
CA LEU A 220 -25.88 -11.18 -66.11
C LEU A 220 -27.15 -10.34 -66.29
N SER A 221 -27.04 -9.25 -67.04
CA SER A 221 -28.12 -8.29 -67.26
C SER A 221 -29.41 -9.03 -67.63
N PRO A 222 -30.49 -8.87 -66.84
CA PRO A 222 -31.77 -9.47 -67.16
C PRO A 222 -32.34 -8.86 -68.46
N PRO A 223 -33.20 -9.60 -69.19
CA PRO A 223 -33.93 -9.06 -70.32
C PRO A 223 -34.75 -7.82 -69.90
N PRO A 224 -35.01 -6.89 -70.84
CA PRO A 224 -35.72 -5.66 -70.53
C PRO A 224 -37.09 -5.96 -69.90
N PRO A 225 -37.49 -5.19 -68.87
CA PRO A 225 -38.71 -5.47 -68.13
C PRO A 225 -39.96 -5.21 -68.99
N PRO A 226 -41.04 -5.99 -68.78
CA PRO A 226 -42.35 -5.64 -69.30
C PRO A 226 -42.84 -4.31 -68.71
N SER A 227 -43.65 -3.59 -69.50
CA SER A 227 -44.17 -2.26 -69.20
C SER A 227 -44.75 -2.13 -67.78
N PRO A 228 -44.60 -0.95 -67.13
CA PRO A 228 -45.00 -0.76 -65.75
C PRO A 228 -46.52 -0.88 -65.55
N LEU A 229 -46.89 -1.60 -64.48
CA LEU A 229 -48.23 -1.61 -63.93
C LEU A 229 -48.57 -0.25 -63.28
N PRO A 230 -49.85 0.15 -63.26
CA PRO A 230 -50.30 1.40 -62.68
C PRO A 230 -49.98 1.49 -61.18
N PRO A 231 -49.81 2.72 -60.64
CA PRO A 231 -49.42 2.94 -59.25
C PRO A 231 -50.50 2.43 -58.29
N LEU A 232 -50.07 1.72 -57.24
CA LEU A 232 -50.93 1.37 -56.12
C LEU A 232 -51.32 2.61 -55.31
N PRO A 233 -52.51 2.62 -54.71
CA PRO A 233 -52.95 3.68 -53.80
C PRO A 233 -52.07 3.76 -52.54
N PRO A 234 -51.93 4.95 -51.94
CA PRO A 234 -51.10 5.17 -50.77
C PRO A 234 -51.61 4.37 -49.56
N SER A 235 -50.68 3.72 -48.86
CA SER A 235 -50.97 3.03 -47.60
C SER A 235 -51.39 4.02 -46.51
N PRO A 236 -52.33 3.64 -45.62
CA PRO A 236 -52.75 4.48 -44.51
C PRO A 236 -51.60 4.71 -43.52
N LEU A 237 -51.51 5.94 -43.02
CA LEU A 237 -50.54 6.36 -42.01
C LEU A 237 -50.71 5.54 -40.72
N PRO A 238 -49.60 5.15 -40.05
CA PRO A 238 -49.68 4.49 -38.77
C PRO A 238 -50.31 5.42 -37.71
N PRO A 239 -51.07 4.86 -36.74
CA PRO A 239 -51.66 5.64 -35.66
C PRO A 239 -50.57 6.27 -34.78
N SER A 240 -50.83 7.50 -34.35
CA SER A 240 -49.94 8.26 -33.48
C SER A 240 -49.74 7.56 -32.12
N PRO A 241 -48.53 7.62 -31.52
CA PRO A 241 -48.29 7.04 -30.22
C PRO A 241 -49.11 7.74 -29.13
N PRO A 242 -49.55 7.01 -28.09
CA PRO A 242 -50.30 7.58 -26.99
C PRO A 242 -49.43 8.56 -26.17
N PRO A 243 -50.05 9.58 -25.55
CA PRO A 243 -49.35 10.54 -24.72
C PRO A 243 -48.73 9.86 -23.48
N PRO A 244 -47.60 10.39 -22.97
CA PRO A 244 -46.96 9.87 -21.77
C PRO A 244 -47.88 10.00 -20.54
N LEU A 245 -47.91 8.95 -19.73
CA LEU A 245 -48.66 8.90 -18.47
C LEU A 245 -48.08 9.92 -17.45
N PRO A 246 -48.94 10.53 -16.61
CA PRO A 246 -48.50 11.42 -15.55
C PRO A 246 -47.65 10.68 -14.50
N PRO A 247 -46.69 11.37 -13.85
CA PRO A 247 -45.84 10.76 -12.84
C PRO A 247 -46.65 10.31 -11.62
N LEU A 248 -46.32 9.12 -11.10
CA LEU A 248 -46.94 8.57 -9.90
C LEU A 248 -46.65 9.49 -8.68
N PRO A 249 -47.62 9.68 -7.78
CA PRO A 249 -47.41 10.39 -6.53
C PRO A 249 -46.39 9.68 -5.64
N SER A 250 -45.50 10.46 -5.02
CA SER A 250 -44.46 9.95 -4.13
C SER A 250 -45.07 9.24 -2.90
N PRO A 251 -44.48 8.13 -2.45
CA PRO A 251 -44.97 7.42 -1.26
C PRO A 251 -44.81 8.29 0.00
N PRO A 252 -45.72 8.14 0.99
CA PRO A 252 -45.66 8.88 2.24
C PRO A 252 -44.37 8.54 3.02
N PRO A 253 -43.81 9.51 3.76
CA PRO A 253 -42.61 9.28 4.57
C PRO A 253 -42.88 8.22 5.65
N SER A 254 -41.97 7.25 5.77
CA SER A 254 -42.04 6.20 6.78
C SER A 254 -42.04 6.80 8.20
N PRO A 255 -42.78 6.19 9.15
CA PRO A 255 -42.83 6.65 10.53
C PRO A 255 -41.44 6.61 11.17
N ARG A 256 -41.09 7.68 11.86
CA ARG A 256 -39.80 7.85 12.53
C ARG A 256 -39.68 6.79 13.65
N PRO A 257 -38.56 6.04 13.75
CA PRO A 257 -38.38 5.05 14.82
C PRO A 257 -38.47 5.70 16.21
N PRO A 258 -38.99 4.99 17.22
CA PRO A 258 -39.01 5.46 18.60
C PRO A 258 -37.57 5.71 19.10
N ARG A 259 -37.35 6.80 19.82
CA ARG A 259 -36.05 7.11 20.42
C ARG A 259 -35.67 6.01 21.40
N PRO A 260 -34.40 5.57 21.42
CA PRO A 260 -33.90 4.71 22.48
C PRO A 260 -34.07 5.40 23.85
N PRO A 261 -34.36 4.66 24.93
CA PRO A 261 -34.37 5.22 26.27
C PRO A 261 -32.98 5.77 26.62
N LEU A 262 -32.95 6.93 27.30
CA LEU A 262 -31.68 7.49 27.78
C LEU A 262 -31.00 6.50 28.74
N PRO A 263 -29.67 6.34 28.66
CA PRO A 263 -28.93 5.55 29.63
C PRO A 263 -29.09 6.16 31.03
N SER A 264 -29.33 5.28 32.01
CA SER A 264 -29.42 5.65 33.42
C SER A 264 -28.14 6.35 33.89
N PRO A 265 -28.23 7.38 34.75
CA PRO A 265 -27.07 8.05 35.29
C PRO A 265 -26.19 7.05 36.07
N PRO A 266 -24.85 7.21 36.02
CA PRO A 266 -23.95 6.37 36.78
C PRO A 266 -24.19 6.55 38.29
N PRO A 267 -24.00 5.49 39.10
CA PRO A 267 -24.12 5.59 40.54
C PRO A 267 -23.11 6.58 41.13
N PRO A 268 -23.45 7.28 42.22
CA PRO A 268 -22.53 8.21 42.88
C PRO A 268 -21.29 7.46 43.39
N SER A 269 -20.12 8.08 43.22
CA SER A 269 -18.86 7.54 43.72
C SER A 269 -18.90 7.36 45.25
N PRO A 270 -18.28 6.31 45.80
CA PRO A 270 -18.20 6.11 47.23
C PRO A 270 -17.39 7.24 47.89
N PRO A 271 -17.72 7.60 49.15
CA PRO A 271 -16.98 8.61 49.89
C PRO A 271 -15.51 8.16 50.10
N PRO A 272 -14.56 9.11 50.09
CA PRO A 272 -13.16 8.80 50.34
C PRO A 272 -12.96 8.23 51.76
N PRO A 273 -12.00 7.31 51.94
CA PRO A 273 -11.68 6.78 53.26
C PRO A 273 -11.12 7.89 54.16
N SER A 274 -11.54 7.87 55.43
CA SER A 274 -11.07 8.81 56.46
C SER A 274 -9.56 8.64 56.69
N PRO A 275 -8.81 9.75 56.85
CA PRO A 275 -7.38 9.69 57.14
C PRO A 275 -7.10 9.11 58.55
N PRO A 276 -5.95 8.45 58.74
CA PRO A 276 -5.49 7.91 60.03
C PRO A 276 -5.06 9.00 61.03
#